data_AF-A0A0G4JGQ7-F1
#
_entry.id   AF-A0A0G4JGQ7-F1
#
_cell.length_a   1.000
_cell.length_b   1.000
_cell.length_c   1.000
_cell.angle_alpha   90.00
_cell.angle_beta   90.00
_cell.angle_gamma   90.00
#
_symmetry.space_group_name_H-M   'P 1'
#
loop_
_entity.id
_entity.type
_entity.pdbx_description
1 polymer ?
#
loop_
_entity_poly.entity_id
_entity_poly.type
_entity_poly.pdbx_seq_one_letter_code
_entity_poly.pdbx_strand_id
1 'polypeptide(L)'
;MNANATSLTTNLTADTRSHNTSLAPLTPPAPSAAYTLPPAAERLAHRCAQIGERAFTARDYGAAPLRHIVLLRFANDVPIATHELMIERFLRLKDDCLRDGRPYIRSIEHGRQESGEGNGLGFEHAFLVTFDSEGDRNFYVGEPIVHDPACFDPVHHAFKAAIGPTLAPQGVLVFDFFPGAR
;
A
#
# COMPACT_ATOMS: atom_id res chain seq x y z
N MET A 1 -65.66 -41.92 -31.34
CA MET A 1 -64.57 -42.84 -31.75
C MET A 1 -63.86 -43.30 -30.49
N ASN A 2 -64.02 -44.61 -30.25
CA ASN A 2 -63.42 -45.56 -29.31
C ASN A 2 -62.46 -45.11 -28.21
N ALA A 3 -62.83 -45.52 -26.99
CA ALA A 3 -61.94 -45.89 -25.90
C ALA A 3 -61.11 -47.15 -26.25
N ASN A 4 -59.88 -47.28 -25.72
CA ASN A 4 -59.58 -48.32 -24.72
C ASN A 4 -58.15 -48.22 -24.17
N ALA A 5 -58.05 -48.51 -22.87
CA ALA A 5 -56.83 -48.66 -22.08
C ALA A 5 -56.09 -49.97 -22.40
N THR A 6 -54.78 -50.05 -22.14
CA THR A 6 -54.13 -51.27 -21.61
C THR A 6 -52.78 -50.93 -20.96
N SER A 7 -52.65 -51.23 -19.67
CA SER A 7 -51.41 -51.27 -18.90
C SER A 7 -50.52 -52.44 -19.30
N LEU A 8 -49.20 -52.29 -19.25
CA LEU A 8 -48.26 -53.41 -19.04
C LEU A 8 -47.08 -52.94 -18.17
N THR A 9 -47.06 -53.46 -16.95
CA THR A 9 -45.91 -53.61 -16.06
C THR A 9 -44.84 -54.48 -16.73
N THR A 10 -43.55 -54.30 -16.44
CA THR A 10 -42.77 -55.04 -15.40
C THR A 10 -41.25 -54.98 -15.68
N ASN A 11 -40.49 -54.72 -14.62
CA ASN A 11 -39.12 -55.16 -14.31
C ASN A 11 -37.98 -55.02 -15.35
N LEU A 12 -37.08 -54.07 -15.07
CA LEU A 12 -35.65 -54.28 -15.36
C LEU A 12 -34.87 -54.39 -14.05
N THR A 13 -34.34 -55.58 -13.84
CA THR A 13 -33.46 -56.01 -12.76
C THR A 13 -32.18 -55.19 -12.71
N ALA A 14 -31.77 -54.85 -11.48
CA ALA A 14 -30.45 -54.31 -11.17
C ALA A 14 -29.37 -55.30 -11.60
N ASP A 15 -28.37 -54.81 -12.35
CA ASP A 15 -27.09 -55.48 -12.45
C ASP A 15 -25.98 -54.48 -12.10
N THR A 16 -25.27 -54.83 -11.03
CA THR A 16 -24.35 -53.95 -10.31
C THR A 16 -22.96 -54.21 -10.84
N ARG A 17 -22.45 -53.38 -11.75
CA ARG A 17 -21.01 -53.31 -12.06
C ARG A 17 -20.46 -51.96 -11.65
N SER A 18 -19.90 -51.95 -10.45
CA SER A 18 -19.04 -50.87 -9.95
C SER A 18 -17.73 -50.87 -10.74
N HIS A 19 -17.64 -50.01 -11.74
CA HIS A 19 -16.35 -49.56 -12.26
C HIS A 19 -15.89 -48.38 -11.39
N ASN A 20 -15.30 -48.73 -10.24
CA ASN A 20 -14.54 -47.81 -9.41
C ASN A 20 -13.17 -47.59 -10.06
N THR A 21 -13.11 -46.73 -11.08
CA THR A 21 -11.84 -46.15 -11.49
C THR A 21 -11.59 -44.95 -10.57
N SER A 22 -10.93 -45.23 -9.45
CA SER A 22 -10.44 -44.20 -8.55
C SER A 22 -9.48 -43.29 -9.33
N LEU A 23 -9.97 -42.12 -9.74
CA LEU A 23 -9.11 -41.02 -10.14
C LEU A 23 -8.31 -40.63 -8.90
N ALA A 24 -7.03 -40.98 -8.90
CA ALA A 24 -6.10 -40.44 -7.93
C ALA A 24 -6.25 -38.91 -7.94
N PRO A 25 -6.38 -38.25 -6.78
CA PRO A 25 -6.44 -36.80 -6.75
C PRO A 25 -5.17 -36.28 -7.43
N LEU A 26 -5.34 -35.49 -8.49
CA LEU A 26 -4.26 -34.70 -9.04
C LEU A 26 -3.79 -33.80 -7.89
N THR A 27 -2.66 -34.15 -7.29
CA THR A 27 -1.97 -33.25 -6.37
C THR A 27 -1.80 -31.95 -7.14
N PRO A 28 -2.33 -30.81 -6.65
CA PRO A 28 -2.07 -29.54 -7.31
C PRO A 28 -0.54 -29.42 -7.40
N PRO A 29 0.01 -29.00 -8.55
CA PRO A 29 1.43 -28.73 -8.61
C PRO A 29 1.77 -27.82 -7.43
N ALA A 30 2.81 -28.19 -6.67
CA ALA A 30 3.35 -27.32 -5.63
C ALA A 30 3.43 -25.92 -6.23
N PRO A 31 2.98 -24.86 -5.53
CA PRO A 31 3.03 -23.52 -6.08
C PRO A 31 4.43 -23.33 -6.64
N SER A 32 4.53 -23.18 -7.97
CA SER A 32 5.76 -22.69 -8.60
C SER A 32 6.16 -21.53 -7.72
N ALA A 33 7.38 -21.58 -7.15
CA ALA A 33 7.86 -20.56 -6.25
C ALA A 33 7.67 -19.23 -6.97
N ALA A 34 6.54 -18.59 -6.70
CA ALA A 34 6.16 -17.37 -7.36
C ALA A 34 7.30 -16.44 -7.02
N TYR A 35 7.82 -15.74 -8.01
CA TYR A 35 8.85 -14.74 -7.77
C TYR A 35 8.18 -13.60 -6.99
N THR A 36 7.98 -13.82 -5.70
CA THR A 36 7.43 -12.87 -4.78
C THR A 36 8.56 -11.89 -4.55
N LEU A 37 8.48 -10.76 -5.25
CA LEU A 37 9.38 -9.65 -4.99
C LEU A 37 9.34 -9.36 -3.49
N PRO A 38 10.49 -9.23 -2.80
CA PRO A 38 10.52 -8.84 -1.40
C PRO A 38 9.73 -7.55 -1.17
N PRO A 39 9.17 -7.30 0.02
CA PRO A 39 8.49 -6.05 0.35
C PRO A 39 9.31 -4.82 -0.03
N ALA A 40 8.63 -3.73 -0.40
CA ALA A 40 9.31 -2.51 -0.85
C ALA A 40 10.34 -2.00 0.18
N ALA A 41 10.01 -2.02 1.46
CA ALA A 41 10.92 -1.62 2.54
C ALA A 41 12.24 -2.41 2.50
N GLU A 42 12.20 -3.73 2.31
CA GLU A 42 13.40 -4.57 2.23
C GLU A 42 14.22 -4.26 0.97
N ARG A 43 13.56 -4.10 -0.17
CA ARG A 43 14.25 -3.75 -1.43
C ARG A 43 14.96 -2.41 -1.33
N LEU A 44 14.31 -1.42 -0.74
CA LEU A 44 14.87 -0.07 -0.56
C LEU A 44 15.99 -0.08 0.49
N ALA A 45 15.83 -0.79 1.61
CA ALA A 45 16.88 -0.93 2.63
C ALA A 45 18.13 -1.62 2.07
N HIS A 46 17.95 -2.72 1.34
CA HIS A 46 19.05 -3.39 0.65
C HIS A 46 19.73 -2.46 -0.36
N ARG A 47 18.95 -1.71 -1.14
CA ARG A 47 19.52 -0.76 -2.10
C ARG A 47 20.32 0.34 -1.41
N CYS A 48 19.79 0.93 -0.34
CA CYS A 48 20.48 1.93 0.47
C CYS A 48 21.81 1.38 1.02
N ALA A 49 21.80 0.17 1.57
CA ALA A 49 23.02 -0.49 2.07
C ALA A 49 24.07 -0.72 0.97
N GLN A 50 23.65 -0.96 -0.27
CA GLN A 50 24.56 -1.19 -1.39
C GLN A 50 25.24 0.08 -1.91
N ILE A 51 24.52 1.20 -1.97
CA ILE A 51 25.03 2.44 -2.61
C ILE A 51 25.39 3.53 -1.60
N GLY A 52 25.04 3.36 -0.34
CA GLY A 52 25.20 4.33 0.72
C GLY A 52 24.09 5.38 0.74
N GLU A 53 23.82 5.92 1.93
CA GLU A 53 22.70 6.82 2.18
C GLU A 53 22.76 8.10 1.33
N ARG A 54 23.95 8.68 1.16
CA ARG A 54 24.15 9.89 0.34
C ARG A 54 23.75 9.71 -1.12
N ALA A 55 24.07 8.55 -1.71
CA ALA A 55 23.70 8.25 -3.10
C ALA A 55 22.21 7.88 -3.19
N PHE A 56 21.68 7.17 -2.19
CA PHE A 56 20.28 6.78 -2.12
C PHE A 56 19.33 7.98 -2.00
N THR A 57 19.78 9.07 -1.38
CA THR A 57 18.98 10.29 -1.20
C THR A 57 19.38 11.40 -2.17
N ALA A 58 20.32 11.18 -3.08
CA ALA A 58 20.74 12.17 -4.09
C ALA A 58 19.57 12.60 -4.98
N ARG A 59 19.45 13.89 -5.34
CA ARG A 59 18.29 14.42 -6.09
C ARG A 59 18.05 13.72 -7.44
N ASP A 60 19.10 13.26 -8.08
CA ASP A 60 19.09 12.58 -9.38
C ASP A 60 18.91 11.05 -9.27
N TYR A 61 18.83 10.51 -8.05
CA TYR A 61 18.53 9.11 -7.84
C TYR A 61 17.08 8.80 -8.25
N GLY A 62 16.90 7.95 -9.27
CA GLY A 62 15.58 7.53 -9.75
C GLY A 62 14.75 8.70 -10.29
N ALA A 63 15.23 9.36 -11.35
CA ALA A 63 14.68 10.60 -11.93
C ALA A 63 13.26 10.51 -12.55
N ALA A 64 12.49 9.48 -12.23
CA ALA A 64 11.09 9.37 -12.62
C ALA A 64 10.19 9.96 -11.51
N PRO A 65 9.11 10.67 -11.86
CA PRO A 65 8.15 11.14 -10.86
C PRO A 65 7.58 9.98 -10.03
N LEU A 66 7.44 10.21 -8.73
CA LEU A 66 6.93 9.24 -7.78
C LEU A 66 5.74 9.83 -7.03
N ARG A 67 4.77 8.97 -6.69
CA ARG A 67 3.62 9.30 -5.83
C ARG A 67 3.74 8.53 -4.53
N HIS A 68 3.59 9.26 -3.44
CA HIS A 68 3.62 8.77 -2.07
C HIS A 68 2.26 9.04 -1.45
N ILE A 69 1.46 7.98 -1.34
CA ILE A 69 0.14 8.02 -0.72
C ILE A 69 0.31 7.78 0.77
N VAL A 70 -0.32 8.61 1.59
CA VAL A 70 -0.44 8.41 3.05
C VAL A 70 -1.90 8.44 3.44
N LEU A 71 -2.40 7.36 4.01
CA LEU A 71 -3.72 7.30 4.62
C LEU A 71 -3.58 7.36 6.13
N LEU A 72 -4.37 8.21 6.79
CA LEU A 72 -4.33 8.42 8.23
C LEU A 72 -5.67 8.10 8.91
N ARG A 73 -5.56 7.50 10.09
CA ARG A 73 -6.62 7.33 11.08
C ARG A 73 -6.11 7.84 12.42
N PHE A 74 -6.71 8.91 12.92
CA PHE A 74 -6.40 9.45 14.24
C PHE A 74 -6.95 8.54 15.34
N ALA A 75 -6.37 8.60 16.54
CA ALA A 75 -6.92 7.91 17.69
C ALA A 75 -8.20 8.61 18.19
N ASN A 76 -9.15 7.83 18.73
CA ASN A 76 -10.49 8.33 19.09
C ASN A 76 -10.48 9.38 20.21
N ASP A 77 -9.43 9.41 21.04
CA ASP A 77 -9.25 10.32 22.17
C ASP A 77 -8.50 11.60 21.79
N VAL A 78 -8.04 11.72 20.54
CA VAL A 78 -7.37 12.93 20.05
C VAL A 78 -8.43 14.00 19.75
N PRO A 79 -8.24 15.25 20.23
CA PRO A 79 -9.15 16.34 19.92
C PRO A 79 -9.17 16.71 18.44
N ILE A 80 -10.34 17.08 17.92
CA ILE A 80 -10.52 17.55 16.52
C ILE A 80 -9.55 18.68 16.18
N ALA A 81 -9.33 19.64 17.08
CA ALA A 81 -8.37 20.73 16.87
C ALA A 81 -6.94 20.23 16.63
N THR A 82 -6.55 19.11 17.26
CA THR A 82 -5.25 18.47 17.02
C THR A 82 -5.22 17.78 15.65
N HIS A 83 -6.35 17.20 15.20
CA HIS A 83 -6.44 16.60 13.85
C HIS A 83 -6.20 17.68 12.80
N GLU A 84 -6.94 18.78 12.90
CA GLU A 84 -6.85 19.92 11.98
C GLU A 84 -5.44 20.52 11.97
N LEU A 85 -4.83 20.69 13.15
CA LEU A 85 -3.44 21.16 13.26
C LEU A 85 -2.45 20.21 12.57
N MET A 86 -2.60 18.89 12.74
CA MET A 86 -1.69 17.93 12.09
C MET A 86 -1.88 17.89 10.58
N ILE A 87 -3.12 18.03 10.09
CA ILE A 87 -3.43 18.13 8.65
C ILE A 87 -2.81 19.40 8.06
N GLU A 88 -2.98 20.55 8.72
CA GLU A 88 -2.38 21.82 8.28
C GLU A 88 -0.86 21.70 8.22
N ARG A 89 -0.24 21.14 9.26
CA ARG A 89 1.21 20.91 9.30
C ARG A 89 1.68 19.97 8.20
N PHE A 90 0.93 18.92 7.85
CA PHE A 90 1.26 18.05 6.72
C PHE A 90 1.26 18.84 5.41
N LEU A 91 0.19 19.59 5.14
CA LEU A 91 0.07 20.38 3.89
C LEU A 91 1.21 21.38 3.74
N ARG A 92 1.62 22.01 4.84
CA ARG A 92 2.73 22.97 4.86
C ARG A 92 4.10 22.36 4.59
N LEU A 93 4.28 21.05 4.72
CA LEU A 93 5.55 20.40 4.38
C LEU A 93 5.98 20.69 2.95
N LYS A 94 5.04 20.93 2.02
CA LYS A 94 5.37 21.32 0.64
C LYS A 94 6.33 22.51 0.59
N ASP A 95 6.11 23.50 1.45
CA ASP A 95 6.86 24.75 1.48
C ASP A 95 7.96 24.75 2.56
N ASP A 96 7.71 24.07 3.68
CA ASP A 96 8.62 24.05 4.82
C ASP A 96 9.77 23.01 4.66
N CYS A 97 9.58 21.95 3.88
CA CYS A 97 10.63 20.97 3.57
C CYS A 97 11.55 21.51 2.47
N LEU A 98 12.73 21.96 2.89
CA LEU A 98 13.72 22.59 2.03
C LEU A 98 14.96 21.72 1.90
N ARG A 99 15.48 21.65 0.67
CA ARG A 99 16.78 21.08 0.36
C ARG A 99 17.59 22.14 -0.37
N ASP A 100 18.79 22.45 0.12
CA ASP A 100 19.63 23.55 -0.38
C ASP A 100 18.89 24.91 -0.45
N GLY A 101 18.00 25.14 0.53
CA GLY A 101 17.19 26.36 0.63
C GLY A 101 16.01 26.43 -0.36
N ARG A 102 15.64 25.33 -1.04
CA ARG A 102 14.52 25.29 -1.99
C ARG A 102 13.56 24.14 -1.69
N PRO A 103 12.24 24.34 -1.86
CA PRO A 103 11.28 23.25 -1.80
C PRO A 103 11.58 22.18 -2.84
N TYR A 104 11.39 20.91 -2.47
CA TYR A 104 11.60 19.77 -3.36
C TYR A 104 10.37 18.84 -3.45
N ILE A 105 9.34 19.10 -2.65
CA ILE A 105 8.03 18.44 -2.78
C ILE A 105 7.25 19.17 -3.89
N ARG A 106 6.91 18.45 -4.96
CA ARG A 106 6.20 19.06 -6.10
C ARG A 106 4.78 19.48 -5.72
N SER A 107 4.03 18.59 -5.07
CA SER A 107 2.67 18.86 -4.60
C SER A 107 2.31 17.98 -3.41
N ILE A 108 1.38 18.49 -2.60
CA ILE A 108 0.64 17.73 -1.59
C ILE A 108 -0.84 18.02 -1.86
N GLU A 109 -1.63 16.96 -2.02
CA GLU A 109 -3.08 17.02 -2.09
C GLU A 109 -3.66 16.28 -0.89
N HIS A 110 -4.81 16.72 -0.38
CA HIS A 110 -5.49 16.13 0.78
C HIS A 110 -6.98 16.00 0.53
N GLY A 111 -7.57 14.95 1.10
CA GLY A 111 -9.02 14.74 1.11
C GLY A 111 -9.47 13.84 2.25
N ARG A 112 -10.78 13.81 2.48
CA ARG A 112 -11.44 12.89 3.39
C ARG A 112 -11.85 11.61 2.66
N GLN A 113 -11.98 10.52 3.41
CA GLN A 113 -12.59 9.29 2.91
C GLN A 113 -14.07 9.54 2.61
N GLU A 114 -14.47 9.30 1.36
CA GLU A 114 -15.85 9.47 0.87
C GLU A 114 -16.36 8.22 0.10
N SER A 115 -15.56 7.15 0.01
CA SER A 115 -16.01 5.89 -0.62
C SER A 115 -17.11 5.22 0.22
N GLY A 116 -18.20 4.84 -0.44
CA GLY A 116 -19.32 4.10 0.15
C GLY A 116 -19.16 2.57 0.11
N GLU A 117 -18.01 2.05 -0.29
CA GLU A 117 -17.80 0.61 -0.54
C GLU A 117 -17.46 -0.20 0.73
N GLY A 118 -17.25 0.47 1.87
CA GLY A 118 -16.94 -0.19 3.15
C GLY A 118 -15.49 -0.71 3.28
N ASN A 119 -14.64 -0.47 2.28
CA ASN A 119 -13.25 -0.95 2.24
C ASN A 119 -12.21 0.07 2.75
N GLY A 120 -12.65 1.15 3.42
CA GLY A 120 -11.76 2.20 3.91
C GLY A 120 -10.88 1.79 5.09
N LEU A 121 -11.10 0.62 5.71
CA LEU A 121 -10.36 0.10 6.87
C LEU A 121 -10.25 1.08 8.06
N GLY A 122 -11.19 2.03 8.13
CA GLY A 122 -11.22 3.10 9.13
C GLY A 122 -10.26 4.26 8.86
N PHE A 123 -9.55 4.30 7.73
CA PHE A 123 -8.79 5.48 7.34
C PHE A 123 -9.73 6.62 6.94
N GLU A 124 -9.42 7.83 7.40
CA GLU A 124 -10.32 9.00 7.34
C GLU A 124 -9.78 10.09 6.43
N HIS A 125 -8.45 10.15 6.27
CA HIS A 125 -7.76 11.14 5.46
C HIS A 125 -6.80 10.48 4.49
N ALA A 126 -6.71 11.03 3.29
CA ALA A 126 -5.72 10.66 2.30
C ALA A 126 -4.85 11.87 1.95
N PHE A 127 -3.55 11.65 1.81
CA PHE A 127 -2.59 12.60 1.28
C PHE A 127 -1.91 11.98 0.07
N LEU A 128 -1.81 12.75 -1.01
CA LEU A 128 -1.01 12.40 -2.18
C LEU A 128 0.16 13.38 -2.28
N VAL A 129 1.36 12.88 -2.01
CA VAL A 129 2.60 13.64 -2.16
C VAL A 129 3.26 13.27 -3.47
N THR A 130 3.65 14.28 -4.26
CA THR A 130 4.39 14.09 -5.50
C THR A 130 5.84 14.53 -5.34
N PHE A 131 6.76 13.65 -5.75
CA PHE A 131 8.19 13.93 -5.87
C PHE A 131 8.65 13.84 -7.31
N ASP A 132 9.73 14.54 -7.62
CA ASP A 132 10.37 14.55 -8.94
C ASP A 132 11.29 13.34 -9.15
N SER A 133 11.75 12.75 -8.05
CA SER A 133 12.62 11.58 -8.06
C SER A 133 12.44 10.70 -6.82
N GLU A 134 12.94 9.47 -6.89
CA GLU A 134 13.04 8.59 -5.73
C GLU A 134 13.93 9.19 -4.64
N GLY A 135 15.04 9.84 -5.01
CA GLY A 135 15.99 10.40 -4.06
C GLY A 135 15.40 11.53 -3.23
N ASP A 136 14.56 12.36 -3.82
CA ASP A 136 13.79 13.38 -3.10
C ASP A 136 12.79 12.73 -2.13
N ARG A 137 12.09 11.67 -2.54
CA ARG A 137 11.24 10.90 -1.62
C ARG A 137 12.05 10.27 -0.49
N ASN A 138 13.22 9.69 -0.78
CA ASN A 138 14.06 9.03 0.20
C ASN A 138 14.60 10.03 1.24
N PHE A 139 15.02 11.22 0.79
CA PHE A 139 15.42 12.33 1.67
C PHE A 139 14.26 12.79 2.55
N TYR A 140 13.06 12.93 1.97
CA TYR A 140 11.84 13.24 2.72
C TYR A 140 11.57 12.20 3.80
N VAL A 141 11.42 10.91 3.43
CA VAL A 141 11.03 9.85 4.36
C VAL A 141 12.08 9.66 5.46
N GLY A 142 13.37 9.61 5.12
CA GLY A 142 14.45 9.38 6.06
C GLY A 142 14.38 7.99 6.71
N GLU A 143 14.32 7.97 8.04
CA GLU A 143 14.17 6.74 8.82
C GLU A 143 12.87 5.98 8.47
N PRO A 144 12.90 4.62 8.51
CA PRO A 144 13.94 3.78 9.11
C PRO A 144 15.05 3.32 8.14
N ILE A 145 15.10 3.83 6.91
CA ILE A 145 16.08 3.37 5.91
C ILE A 145 17.36 4.22 5.91
N VAL A 146 17.20 5.52 6.16
CA VAL A 146 18.28 6.51 6.19
C VAL A 146 18.46 6.98 7.62
N HIS A 147 19.69 6.93 8.15
CA HIS A 147 20.01 7.21 9.55
C HIS A 147 20.96 8.40 9.73
N ASP A 148 21.78 8.71 8.72
CA ASP A 148 22.66 9.87 8.71
C ASP A 148 21.80 11.15 8.68
N PRO A 149 21.86 12.02 9.72
CA PRO A 149 21.10 13.27 9.76
C PRO A 149 21.42 14.23 8.62
N ALA A 150 22.56 14.08 7.94
CA ALA A 150 22.88 14.86 6.74
C ALA A 150 22.15 14.35 5.48
N CYS A 151 21.50 13.19 5.55
CA CYS A 151 20.88 12.51 4.42
C CYS A 151 19.34 12.48 4.49
N PHE A 152 18.70 13.09 5.48
CA PHE A 152 17.23 13.20 5.53
C PHE A 152 16.75 14.59 5.97
N ASP A 153 15.47 14.86 5.69
CA ASP A 153 14.83 16.12 6.01
C ASP A 153 14.47 16.22 7.52
N PRO A 154 15.07 17.14 8.28
CA PRO A 154 14.77 17.28 9.70
C PRO A 154 13.36 17.82 9.97
N VAL A 155 12.76 18.57 9.05
CA VAL A 155 11.40 19.12 9.19
C VAL A 155 10.37 17.99 9.09
N HIS A 156 10.49 17.13 8.07
CA HIS A 156 9.61 15.97 7.97
C HIS A 156 9.86 14.96 9.10
N HIS A 157 11.11 14.73 9.50
CA HIS A 157 11.41 13.89 10.67
C HIS A 157 10.71 14.38 11.95
N ALA A 158 10.78 15.68 12.23
CA ALA A 158 10.10 16.29 13.38
C ALA A 158 8.56 16.21 13.24
N PHE A 159 8.03 16.33 12.02
CA PHE A 159 6.61 16.13 11.77
C PHE A 159 6.16 14.69 12.08
N LYS A 160 6.90 13.66 11.61
CA LYS A 160 6.62 12.25 11.93
C LYS A 160 6.56 12.02 13.44
N ALA A 161 7.53 12.57 14.18
CA ALA A 161 7.58 12.47 15.63
C ALA A 161 6.38 13.14 16.33
N ALA A 162 5.88 14.25 15.77
CA ALA A 162 4.73 14.96 16.32
C ALA A 162 3.39 14.29 15.99
N ILE A 163 3.19 13.82 14.75
CA ILE A 163 1.92 13.21 14.34
C ILE A 163 1.78 11.76 14.81
N GLY A 164 2.86 10.99 14.89
CA GLY A 164 2.84 9.56 15.23
C GLY A 164 2.03 9.23 16.50
N PRO A 165 2.23 9.92 17.63
CA PRO A 165 1.47 9.70 18.85
C PRO A 165 -0.03 10.03 18.78
N THR A 166 -0.47 10.76 17.74
CA THR A 166 -1.88 11.13 17.54
C THR A 166 -2.66 10.10 16.72
N LEU A 167 -1.97 9.11 16.14
CA LEU A 167 -2.59 8.12 15.27
C LEU A 167 -3.04 6.90 16.09
N ALA A 168 -4.13 6.28 15.63
CA ALA A 168 -4.56 4.99 16.17
C ALA A 168 -3.47 3.92 15.94
N PRO A 169 -3.50 2.78 16.66
CA PRO A 169 -2.70 1.62 16.29
C PRO A 169 -2.90 1.27 14.82
N GLN A 170 -1.78 1.13 14.09
CA GLN A 170 -1.76 0.93 12.63
C GLN A 170 -2.57 2.00 11.86
N GLY A 171 -2.68 3.20 12.43
CA GLY A 171 -3.43 4.34 11.88
C GLY A 171 -2.70 5.10 10.77
N VAL A 172 -1.68 4.48 10.17
CA VAL A 172 -0.98 4.98 8.99
C VAL A 172 -0.83 3.86 7.99
N LEU A 173 -1.18 4.13 6.73
CA LEU A 173 -0.87 3.28 5.60
C LEU A 173 -0.13 4.13 4.56
N VAL A 174 0.99 3.62 4.07
CA VAL A 174 1.83 4.32 3.10
C VAL A 174 1.99 3.47 1.86
N PHE A 175 1.86 4.07 0.69
CA PHE A 175 2.04 3.39 -0.58
C PHE A 175 2.71 4.28 -1.62
N ASP A 176 3.81 3.79 -2.18
CA ASP A 176 4.55 4.49 -3.23
C ASP A 176 4.31 3.82 -4.59
N PHE A 177 4.12 4.63 -5.63
CA PHE A 177 4.08 4.13 -7.00
C PHE A 177 4.64 5.13 -8.02
N PHE A 178 5.08 4.59 -9.15
CA PHE A 178 5.49 5.35 -10.31
C PHE A 178 4.30 5.48 -11.27
N PRO A 179 3.78 6.69 -11.53
CA PRO A 179 2.70 6.88 -12.48
C PRO A 179 3.07 6.34 -13.86
N GLY A 180 2.18 5.54 -14.45
CA GLY A 180 2.36 5.00 -15.80
C GLY A 180 3.29 3.79 -15.92
N ALA A 181 3.85 3.29 -14.82
CA ALA A 181 4.50 1.98 -14.82
C ALA A 181 3.47 0.88 -15.15
N ARG A 182 3.85 -0.06 -16.03
CA ARG A 182 3.03 -1.20 -16.47
C ARG A 182 3.74 -2.50 -16.14
#